data_AF-A0A662T6K5-F1
#
_entry.id   AF-A0A662T6K5-F1
#
_cell.length_a   1.000
_cell.length_b   1.000
_cell.length_c   1.000
_cell.angle_alpha   90.00
_cell.angle_beta   90.00
_cell.angle_gamma   90.00
#
_symmetry.space_group_name_H-M   'P 1'
#
loop_
_entity.id
_entity.type
_entity.pdbx_description
1 polymer ?
#
loop_
_entity_poly.entity_id
_entity_poly.type
_entity_poly.pdbx_seq_one_letter_code
_entity_poly.pdbx_strand_id
1 'polypeptide(L)'
;MDIFENPKIKEILDKYRVIWALHHAQGLLSWDTETNMPIKGVEERSIAIAELAGLARRLLLKEDFLKLLDEASQTEDLNIYERGVVRVLNRAVRIYRALPEWLVMEMAK
;
A
#
# COMPACT_ATOMS: atom_id res chain seq x y z
N MET A 1 2.75 -16.05 21.70
CA MET A 1 4.04 -15.70 21.09
C MET A 1 3.74 -14.61 20.08
N ASP A 2 4.37 -13.45 20.22
CA ASP A 2 4.17 -12.36 19.26
C ASP A 2 4.84 -12.73 17.95
N ILE A 3 4.16 -12.57 16.82
CA ILE A 3 4.68 -13.00 15.49
C ILE A 3 5.75 -12.01 15.00
N PHE A 4 5.60 -10.74 15.38
CA PHE A 4 6.51 -9.66 15.05
C PHE A 4 7.15 -9.19 16.35
N GLU A 5 8.47 -9.27 16.45
CA GLU A 5 9.22 -8.96 17.66
C GLU A 5 10.13 -7.74 17.43
N ASN A 6 10.71 -7.64 16.24
CA ASN A 6 11.65 -6.59 15.89
C ASN A 6 10.95 -5.20 15.87
N PRO A 7 11.49 -4.20 16.60
CA PRO A 7 10.85 -2.89 16.73
C PRO A 7 10.71 -2.14 15.40
N LYS A 8 11.66 -2.31 14.47
CA LYS A 8 11.58 -1.69 13.13
C LYS A 8 10.44 -2.30 12.33
N ILE A 9 10.22 -3.62 12.43
CA ILE A 9 9.10 -4.28 11.76
C ILE A 9 7.78 -3.79 12.32
N LYS A 10 7.67 -3.63 13.65
CA LYS A 10 6.48 -3.06 14.28
C LYS A 10 6.20 -1.64 13.76
N GLU A 11 7.23 -0.80 13.67
CA GLU A 11 7.10 0.55 13.11
C GLU A 11 6.66 0.53 11.63
N ILE A 12 7.22 -0.38 10.82
CA ILE A 12 6.80 -0.58 9.42
C ILE A 12 5.32 -0.93 9.36
N LEU A 13 4.86 -1.87 10.19
CA LEU A 13 3.47 -2.32 10.24
C LEU A 13 2.53 -1.21 10.70
N ASP A 14 2.93 -0.40 11.68
CA ASP A 14 2.16 0.75 12.14
C ASP A 14 1.98 1.80 11.04
N LYS A 15 3.06 2.15 10.33
CA LYS A 15 2.98 3.06 9.17
C LYS A 15 2.18 2.45 8.03
N TYR A 16 2.33 1.15 7.78
CA TYR A 16 1.62 0.43 6.72
C TYR A 16 0.12 0.30 7.00
N ARG A 17 -0.32 0.40 8.25
CA ARG A 17 -1.74 0.31 8.62
C ARG A 17 -2.62 1.31 7.87
N VAL A 18 -2.11 2.52 7.60
CA VAL A 18 -2.83 3.52 6.81
C VAL A 18 -2.96 3.06 5.35
N ILE A 19 -1.89 2.53 4.76
CA ILE A 19 -1.90 1.99 3.39
C ILE A 19 -2.88 0.80 3.28
N TRP A 20 -2.87 -0.09 4.26
CA TRP A 20 -3.83 -1.20 4.35
C TRP A 20 -5.28 -0.70 4.41
N ALA A 21 -5.55 0.34 5.22
CA ALA A 21 -6.90 0.89 5.34
C ALA A 21 -7.38 1.52 4.02
N LEU A 22 -6.48 2.18 3.27
CA LEU A 22 -6.79 2.71 1.94
C LEU A 22 -7.14 1.59 0.96
N HIS A 23 -6.34 0.52 0.89
CA HIS A 23 -6.65 -0.64 0.05
C HIS A 23 -7.95 -1.33 0.47
N HIS A 24 -8.25 -1.39 1.78
CA HIS A 24 -9.52 -1.92 2.27
C HIS A 24 -10.72 -1.09 1.77
N ALA A 25 -10.63 0.24 1.87
CA ALA A 25 -11.66 1.15 1.34
C ALA A 25 -11.82 0.99 -0.18
N GLN A 26 -10.72 0.90 -0.93
CA GLN A 26 -10.77 0.64 -2.37
C GLN A 26 -11.46 -0.68 -2.70
N GLY A 27 -11.18 -1.75 -1.96
CA GLY A 27 -11.85 -3.04 -2.15
C GLY A 27 -13.37 -2.95 -1.97
N LEU A 28 -13.82 -2.21 -0.95
CA LEU A 28 -15.25 -1.95 -0.74
C LEU A 28 -15.86 -1.13 -1.89
N LEU A 29 -15.19 -0.06 -2.31
CA LEU A 29 -15.64 0.79 -3.41
C LEU A 29 -15.75 0.00 -4.72
N SER A 30 -14.76 -0.83 -5.04
CA SER A 30 -14.79 -1.69 -6.23
C SER A 30 -15.90 -2.73 -6.16
N TRP A 31 -16.11 -3.37 -5.02
CA TRP A 31 -17.22 -4.32 -4.85
C TRP A 31 -18.58 -3.63 -5.02
N ASP A 32 -18.75 -2.44 -4.45
CA ASP A 32 -19.99 -1.66 -4.56
C ASP A 32 -20.25 -1.25 -6.02
N THR A 33 -19.20 -0.84 -6.75
CA THR A 33 -19.27 -0.50 -8.19
C THR A 33 -19.92 -1.60 -9.01
N GLU A 34 -19.56 -2.85 -8.75
CA GLU A 34 -20.02 -4.01 -9.51
C GLU A 34 -21.38 -4.57 -9.05
N THR A 35 -21.84 -4.18 -7.85
CA THR A 35 -22.99 -4.85 -7.22
C THR A 35 -24.18 -3.94 -6.97
N ASN A 36 -23.96 -2.72 -6.48
CA ASN A 36 -25.05 -1.84 -6.01
C ASN A 36 -24.99 -0.43 -6.61
N MET A 37 -23.83 0.01 -7.10
CA MET A 37 -23.65 1.39 -7.53
C MET A 37 -24.56 1.73 -8.73
N PRO A 38 -25.33 2.83 -8.67
CA PRO A 38 -26.05 3.31 -9.84
C PRO A 38 -25.08 3.74 -10.95
N ILE A 39 -25.43 3.47 -12.21
CA ILE A 39 -24.61 3.80 -13.40
C ILE A 39 -24.13 5.26 -13.39
N LYS A 40 -24.97 6.19 -12.92
CA LYS A 40 -24.63 7.62 -12.87
C LYS A 40 -23.51 7.98 -11.91
N GLY A 41 -23.15 7.11 -10.95
CA GLY A 41 -22.08 7.36 -9.97
C GLY A 41 -20.69 6.93 -10.43
N VAL A 42 -20.54 6.44 -11.67
CA VAL A 42 -19.27 5.89 -12.17
C VAL A 42 -18.15 6.94 -12.19
N GLU A 43 -18.45 8.19 -12.56
CA GLU A 43 -17.44 9.25 -12.68
C GLU A 43 -16.85 9.61 -11.32
N GLU A 44 -17.69 9.91 -10.33
CA GLU A 44 -17.22 10.24 -8.98
C GLU A 44 -16.54 9.05 -8.31
N ARG A 45 -17.01 7.83 -8.59
CA ARG A 45 -16.41 6.60 -8.07
C ARG A 45 -15.00 6.36 -8.63
N SER A 46 -14.81 6.51 -9.93
CA SER A 46 -13.50 6.38 -10.57
C SER A 46 -12.50 7.38 -9.99
N ILE A 47 -12.91 8.64 -9.82
CA ILE A 47 -12.08 9.68 -9.21
C ILE A 47 -11.66 9.30 -7.79
N ALA A 48 -12.61 8.86 -6.96
CA ALA A 48 -12.33 8.47 -5.58
C ALA A 48 -11.34 7.29 -5.50
N ILE A 49 -11.54 6.25 -6.32
CA ILE A 49 -10.64 5.08 -6.36
C ILE A 49 -9.23 5.50 -6.80
N ALA A 50 -9.11 6.37 -7.81
CA ALA A 50 -7.83 6.87 -8.28
C ALA A 50 -7.09 7.69 -7.22
N GLU A 51 -7.77 8.62 -6.53
CA GLU A 51 -7.15 9.43 -5.47
C GLU A 51 -6.68 8.59 -4.28
N LEU A 52 -7.45 7.58 -3.88
CA LEU A 52 -7.04 6.63 -2.85
C LEU A 52 -5.81 5.81 -3.28
N ALA A 53 -5.77 5.36 -4.55
CA ALA A 53 -4.62 4.65 -5.11
C ALA A 53 -3.36 5.53 -5.11
N GLY A 54 -3.50 6.79 -5.54
CA GLY A 54 -2.43 7.78 -5.53
C GLY A 54 -1.92 8.05 -4.12
N LEU A 55 -2.82 8.19 -3.14
CA LEU A 55 -2.43 8.39 -1.74
C LEU A 55 -1.68 7.17 -1.17
N ALA A 56 -2.18 5.95 -1.41
CA ALA A 56 -1.52 4.72 -0.97
C ALA A 56 -0.11 4.60 -1.56
N ARG A 57 0.06 4.92 -2.85
CA ARG A 57 1.35 4.99 -3.53
C ARG A 57 2.27 6.01 -2.88
N ARG A 58 1.81 7.25 -2.68
CA ARG A 58 2.63 8.33 -2.09
C ARG A 58 3.13 7.96 -0.70
N LEU A 59 2.29 7.32 0.12
CA LEU A 59 2.67 6.84 1.45
C LEU A 59 3.70 5.71 1.38
N LEU A 60 3.53 4.74 0.48
CA LEU A 60 4.47 3.63 0.30
C LEU A 60 5.85 4.10 -0.20
N LEU A 61 5.87 5.14 -1.05
CA LEU A 61 7.08 5.70 -1.63
C LEU A 61 7.64 6.91 -0.85
N LYS A 62 7.08 7.21 0.32
CA LYS A 62 7.55 8.29 1.16
C LYS A 62 8.95 7.99 1.69
N GLU A 63 9.82 8.98 1.71
CA GLU A 63 11.25 8.80 2.02
C GLU A 63 11.49 8.16 3.39
N ASP A 64 10.71 8.53 4.41
CA ASP A 64 10.81 7.94 5.76
C ASP A 64 10.43 6.46 5.78
N PHE A 65 9.38 6.07 5.07
CA PHE A 65 8.97 4.67 4.94
C PHE A 65 10.03 3.84 4.21
N LEU A 66 10.61 4.40 3.14
CA LEU A 66 11.65 3.73 2.35
C LEU A 66 12.94 3.54 3.14
N LYS A 67 13.38 4.55 3.91
CA LYS A 67 14.54 4.44 4.80
C LYS A 67 14.33 3.34 5.83
N LEU A 68 13.17 3.31 6.48
CA LEU A 68 12.84 2.28 7.46
C LEU A 68 12.86 0.86 6.86
N LEU A 69 12.36 0.71 5.62
CA LEU A 69 12.37 -0.57 4.91
C LEU A 69 13.78 -1.01 4.49
N ASP A 70 14.65 -0.06 4.09
CA ASP A 70 16.06 -0.34 3.78
C ASP A 70 16.82 -0.79 5.03
N GLU A 71 16.66 -0.08 6.15
CA GLU A 71 17.24 -0.45 7.43
C GLU A 71 16.77 -1.82 7.94
N ALA A 72 15.49 -2.15 7.75
CA ALA A 72 14.97 -3.47 8.07
C ALA A 72 15.54 -4.55 7.15
N SER A 73 15.82 -4.24 5.89
CA SER A 73 16.43 -5.18 4.93
C SER A 73 17.87 -5.57 5.28
N GLN A 74 18.57 -4.73 6.05
CA GLN A 74 19.93 -4.97 6.52
C GLN A 74 20.00 -5.70 7.86
N THR A 75 18.85 -6.04 8.45
CA THR A 75 18.77 -6.69 9.76
C THR A 75 18.87 -8.23 9.62
N GLU A 76 19.88 -8.84 10.22
CA GLU A 76 20.19 -10.28 10.04
C GLU A 76 19.31 -11.22 10.89
N ASP A 77 18.78 -10.74 12.02
CA ASP A 77 18.09 -11.54 13.04
C ASP A 77 16.55 -11.54 12.89
N LEU A 78 16.03 -11.12 11.73
CA LEU A 78 14.59 -11.18 11.45
C LEU A 78 14.08 -12.61 11.38
N ASN A 79 12.92 -12.88 11.98
CA ASN A 79 12.26 -14.19 11.88
C ASN A 79 11.62 -14.41 10.49
N ILE A 80 11.05 -15.60 10.23
CA ILE A 80 10.49 -15.95 8.91
C ILE A 80 9.36 -15.01 8.45
N TYR A 81 8.54 -14.52 9.39
CA TYR A 81 7.39 -13.65 9.11
C TYR A 81 7.85 -12.23 8.81
N GLU A 82 8.79 -11.73 9.60
CA GLU A 82 9.41 -10.41 9.45
C GLU A 82 10.18 -10.28 8.13
N ARG A 83 10.98 -11.30 7.76
CA ARG A 83 11.59 -11.37 6.42
C ARG A 83 10.54 -11.38 5.32
N GLY A 84 9.39 -12.01 5.58
CA GLY A 84 8.23 -11.99 4.69
C GLY A 84 7.70 -10.57 4.45
N VAL A 85 7.51 -9.79 5.52
CA VAL A 85 7.08 -8.38 5.46
C VAL A 85 8.03 -7.57 4.59
N VAL A 86 9.33 -7.61 4.90
CA VAL A 86 10.35 -6.86 4.15
C VAL A 86 10.35 -7.23 2.67
N ARG A 87 10.34 -8.53 2.35
CA ARG A 87 10.31 -9.03 0.97
C ARG A 87 9.08 -8.54 0.19
N VAL A 88 7.89 -8.63 0.79
CA VAL A 88 6.64 -8.24 0.13
C VAL A 88 6.59 -6.73 -0.10
N LEU A 89 6.97 -5.93 0.89
CA LEU A 89 6.97 -4.47 0.79
C LEU A 89 8.03 -3.98 -0.20
N ASN A 90 9.24 -4.57 -0.22
CA ASN A 90 10.25 -4.24 -1.23
C ASN A 90 9.77 -4.56 -2.65
N ARG A 91 9.08 -5.69 -2.85
CA ARG A 91 8.45 -6.01 -4.13
C ARG A 91 7.40 -4.96 -4.51
N ALA A 92 6.57 -4.53 -3.56
CA ALA A 92 5.58 -3.48 -3.80
C ALA A 92 6.27 -2.17 -4.22
N VAL A 93 7.24 -1.68 -3.45
CA VAL A 93 8.02 -0.47 -3.77
C VAL A 93 8.61 -0.55 -5.19
N ARG A 94 9.20 -1.68 -5.57
CA ARG A 94 9.74 -1.89 -6.92
C ARG A 94 8.67 -1.73 -8.01
N ILE A 95 7.49 -2.32 -7.81
CA ILE A 95 6.37 -2.23 -8.77
C ILE A 95 5.86 -0.80 -8.87
N TYR A 96 5.59 -0.15 -7.74
CA TYR A 96 5.08 1.22 -7.75
C TYR A 96 6.11 2.18 -8.38
N ARG A 97 7.40 2.04 -8.09
CA ARG A 97 8.44 2.88 -8.74
C ARG A 97 8.56 2.69 -10.26
N ALA A 98 8.18 1.54 -10.79
CA ALA A 98 8.34 1.24 -12.21
C ALA A 98 7.43 2.07 -13.13
N LEU A 99 6.31 2.57 -12.61
CA LEU A 99 5.34 3.36 -13.37
C LEU A 99 5.30 4.81 -12.86
N PRO A 100 5.27 5.82 -13.74
CA PRO A 100 4.99 7.20 -13.37
C PRO A 100 3.62 7.34 -12.70
N GLU A 101 3.49 8.25 -11.73
CA GLU A 101 2.23 8.45 -11.00
C GLU A 101 1.07 8.86 -11.92
N TRP A 102 1.33 9.73 -12.91
CA TRP A 102 0.32 10.18 -13.86
C TRP A 102 -0.32 9.00 -14.64
N LEU A 103 0.49 8.01 -15.02
CA LEU A 103 0.03 6.84 -15.76
C LEU A 103 -0.84 5.93 -14.87
N VAL A 104 -0.46 5.77 -13.61
CA VAL A 104 -1.27 4.99 -12.64
C VAL A 104 -2.61 5.67 -12.38
N MET A 105 -2.64 6.99 -12.28
CA MET A 105 -3.87 7.76 -12.08
C MET A 105 -4.78 7.72 -13.30
N GLU A 106 -4.21 7.74 -14.52
CA GLU A 106 -4.98 7.64 -15.77
C GLU A 106 -5.61 6.25 -15.93
N MET A 107 -4.86 5.17 -15.63
CA MET A 107 -5.39 3.80 -15.70
C MET A 107 -6.50 3.48 -14.68
N ALA A 108 -6.61 4.29 -13.63
CA ALA A 108 -7.62 4.12 -12.58
C ALA A 108 -8.91 4.92 -12.82
N LYS A 109 -8.91 5.83 -13.82
CA LYS A 109 -10.08 6.60 -14.24
C LYS A 109 -10.94 5.80 -15.21
#